data_AF-A0A832VGF5-F1
#
_entry.id   AF-A0A832VGF5-F1
#
_cell.length_a   1.000
_cell.length_b   1.000
_cell.length_c   1.000
_cell.angle_alpha   90.00
_cell.angle_beta   90.00
_cell.angle_gamma   90.00
#
_symmetry.space_group_name_H-M   'P 1'
#
loop_
_entity.id
_entity.type
_entity.pdbx_description
1 polymer ?
#
loop_
_entity_poly.entity_id
_entity_poly.type
_entity_poly.pdbx_seq_one_letter_code
_entity_poly.pdbx_strand_id
1 'polypeptide(L)'
;MGSRASALILSLLMLFGTLVAPALADGDRPEIGERDHPPEEGNASFSVTIDGLFDDWESIPVVYADPAGDGTDEDFSMLKIANDNDFMFFSIEFHDGEHLMQNWNDIHLYLDTDAEVNTGLPIHGIGAELDWCFGCRSGYYYIMDGIIEISQNDLTLRIAPTITGERFEIAISRSSAIL
;
A
#
# COMPACT_ATOMS: atom_id res chain seq x y z
N MET A 1 -18.55 19.31 -15.10
CA MET A 1 -18.65 18.39 -13.96
C MET A 1 -17.24 18.03 -13.57
N GLY A 2 -16.74 18.53 -12.45
CA GLY A 2 -15.44 18.13 -11.94
C GLY A 2 -15.60 16.78 -11.28
N SER A 3 -14.93 15.76 -11.79
CA SER A 3 -14.66 14.56 -11.02
C SER A 3 -13.72 15.00 -9.90
N ARG A 4 -14.13 14.74 -8.66
CA ARG A 4 -13.24 14.76 -7.51
C ARG A 4 -13.13 13.31 -7.14
N ALA A 5 -12.08 12.66 -7.63
CA ALA A 5 -11.73 11.30 -7.27
C ALA A 5 -11.60 11.20 -5.74
N SER A 6 -12.13 10.11 -5.17
CA SER A 6 -11.75 9.67 -3.84
C SER A 6 -10.27 9.26 -3.91
N ALA A 7 -9.37 10.12 -3.45
CA ALA A 7 -7.97 9.76 -3.35
C ALA A 7 -7.75 9.06 -2.00
N LEU A 8 -7.47 7.75 -2.02
CA LEU A 8 -6.87 7.10 -0.87
C LEU A 8 -5.43 7.58 -0.78
N ILE A 9 -5.15 8.41 0.22
CA ILE A 9 -3.90 9.15 0.31
C ILE A 9 -3.04 8.51 1.38
N LEU A 10 -1.99 7.80 0.95
CA LEU A 10 -1.01 7.26 1.87
C LEU A 10 0.34 7.97 1.72
N SER A 11 0.74 8.65 2.78
CA SER A 11 2.12 9.10 2.95
C SER A 11 2.94 7.96 3.55
N LEU A 12 3.66 7.19 2.72
CA LEU A 12 4.54 6.12 3.20
C LEU A 12 6.01 6.55 3.09
N LEU A 13 6.57 7.04 4.19
CA LEU A 13 8.01 7.25 4.33
C LEU A 13 8.68 5.87 4.46
N MET A 14 9.15 5.28 3.36
CA MET A 14 9.85 4.00 3.40
C MET A 14 11.29 4.18 3.90
N LEU A 15 11.49 4.22 5.22
CA LEU A 15 12.76 3.71 5.74
C LEU A 15 12.79 2.21 5.45
N PHE A 16 13.79 1.74 4.72
CA PHE A 16 14.08 0.30 4.60
C PHE A 16 14.37 -0.26 6.01
N GLY A 17 13.33 -0.69 6.70
CA GLY A 17 13.35 -1.15 8.08
C GLY A 17 11.97 -1.71 8.42
N THR A 18 11.94 -2.99 8.76
CA THR A 18 10.80 -3.82 9.17
C THR A 18 9.70 -3.07 9.94
N LEU A 19 8.45 -3.18 9.47
CA LEU A 19 7.27 -2.64 10.15
C LEU A 19 7.05 -3.40 11.47
N VAL A 20 7.30 -2.77 12.63
CA VAL A 20 7.04 -3.34 13.95
C VAL A 20 5.59 -3.06 14.34
N ALA A 21 4.81 -4.10 14.65
CA ALA A 21 3.46 -3.98 15.21
C ALA A 21 3.50 -3.37 16.62
N PRO A 22 2.54 -2.51 17.01
CA PRO A 22 2.49 -1.98 18.37
C PRO A 22 2.00 -3.07 19.35
N ALA A 23 2.86 -3.43 20.31
CA ALA A 23 2.48 -4.30 21.41
C ALA A 23 1.45 -3.60 22.31
N LEU A 24 0.26 -4.19 22.43
CA LEU A 24 -0.75 -3.81 23.43
C LEU A 24 -0.17 -4.07 24.83
N ALA A 25 -0.03 -3.00 25.61
CA ALA A 25 0.37 -3.08 27.00
C ALA A 25 -0.79 -3.67 27.83
N ASP A 26 -0.62 -4.88 28.36
CA ASP A 26 -1.39 -5.35 29.50
C ASP A 26 -0.45 -5.55 30.70
N GLY A 27 -0.92 -5.05 31.84
CA GLY A 27 -0.16 -4.95 33.08
C GLY A 27 -0.05 -6.26 33.83
N ASP A 28 0.87 -6.24 34.81
CA ASP A 28 1.15 -7.23 35.85
C ASP A 28 1.97 -8.47 35.46
N ARG A 29 3.27 -8.44 35.83
CA ARG A 29 3.86 -9.34 36.87
C ARG A 29 5.37 -9.08 37.13
N PRO A 30 5.89 -9.47 38.31
CA PRO A 30 7.14 -8.95 38.88
C PRO A 30 8.41 -9.65 38.39
N GLU A 31 9.52 -8.91 38.44
CA GLU A 31 10.90 -9.33 38.13
C GLU A 31 11.36 -10.58 38.88
N ILE A 32 12.07 -11.48 38.18
CA ILE A 32 13.41 -11.97 38.56
C ILE A 32 14.04 -12.80 37.42
N GLY A 33 15.26 -12.44 37.01
CA GLY A 33 16.27 -13.42 36.54
C GLY A 33 16.77 -13.31 35.09
N GLU A 34 17.70 -12.38 34.86
CA GLU A 34 18.83 -12.39 33.92
C GLU A 34 18.94 -13.55 32.89
N ARG A 35 18.62 -13.26 31.63
CA ARG A 35 19.48 -13.59 30.47
C ARG A 35 19.28 -12.51 29.42
N ASP A 36 20.25 -11.60 29.31
CA ASP A 36 20.43 -10.72 28.15
C ASP A 36 20.57 -11.58 26.88
N HIS A 37 19.45 -11.91 26.28
CA HIS A 37 19.34 -12.02 24.84
C HIS A 37 18.57 -10.79 24.41
N PRO A 38 19.10 -9.94 23.50
CA PRO A 38 18.23 -8.99 22.83
C PRO A 38 17.06 -9.80 22.26
N PRO A 39 15.81 -9.30 22.33
CA PRO A 39 14.73 -9.97 21.62
C PRO A 39 15.23 -10.14 20.19
N GLU A 40 15.30 -11.39 19.72
CA GLU A 40 15.35 -11.63 18.28
C GLU A 40 14.12 -10.90 17.75
N GLU A 41 14.33 -9.71 17.18
CA GLU A 41 13.31 -8.98 16.45
C GLU A 41 12.88 -9.92 15.33
N GLY A 42 11.81 -10.66 15.60
CA GLY A 42 11.23 -11.63 14.68
C GLY A 42 10.82 -10.86 13.45
N ASN A 43 11.62 -10.98 12.41
CA ASN A 43 11.34 -10.44 11.09
C ASN A 43 10.10 -11.17 10.56
N ALA A 44 8.91 -10.60 10.81
CA ALA A 44 7.65 -11.19 10.38
C ALA A 44 7.57 -11.07 8.85
N SER A 45 8.09 -12.08 8.16
CA SER A 45 7.84 -12.28 6.75
C SER A 45 6.46 -12.90 6.60
N PHE A 46 5.52 -12.11 6.09
CA PHE A 46 4.18 -12.58 5.75
C PHE A 46 4.21 -13.16 4.34
N SER A 47 3.83 -14.42 4.18
CA SER A 47 3.71 -15.04 2.85
C SER A 47 2.37 -14.64 2.25
N VAL A 48 2.36 -13.60 1.42
CA VAL A 48 1.17 -13.13 0.70
C VAL A 48 1.12 -13.75 -0.70
N THR A 49 -0.06 -14.23 -1.12
CA THR A 49 -0.30 -14.75 -2.47
C THR A 49 -1.44 -14.00 -3.14
N ILE A 50 -1.19 -13.45 -4.34
CA ILE A 50 -2.23 -12.78 -5.13
C ILE A 50 -3.10 -13.81 -5.87
N ASP A 51 -4.20 -14.25 -5.26
CA ASP A 51 -5.13 -15.27 -5.79
C ASP A 51 -6.64 -14.96 -5.63
N GLY A 52 -7.00 -13.86 -4.97
CA GLY A 52 -8.35 -13.41 -4.68
C GLY A 52 -8.92 -13.95 -3.37
N LEU A 53 -8.12 -14.66 -2.58
CA LEU A 53 -8.45 -15.13 -1.23
C LEU A 53 -7.65 -14.31 -0.22
N PHE A 54 -8.25 -14.03 0.95
CA PHE A 54 -7.69 -13.04 1.88
C PHE A 54 -7.23 -13.61 3.23
N ASP A 55 -7.16 -14.93 3.35
CA ASP A 55 -6.85 -15.61 4.62
C ASP A 55 -5.44 -15.29 5.15
N ASP A 56 -4.48 -15.11 4.24
CA ASP A 56 -3.10 -14.69 4.53
C ASP A 56 -3.00 -13.25 5.05
N TRP A 57 -3.97 -12.41 4.71
CA TRP A 57 -4.07 -11.02 5.17
C TRP A 57 -4.62 -10.86 6.58
N GLU A 58 -5.18 -11.90 7.20
CA GLU A 58 -5.79 -11.81 8.55
C GLU A 58 -4.76 -11.43 9.62
N SER A 59 -3.54 -11.94 9.50
CA SER A 59 -2.45 -11.65 10.44
C SER A 59 -1.74 -10.33 10.19
N ILE A 60 -1.99 -9.68 9.04
CA ILE A 60 -1.38 -8.41 8.67
C ILE A 60 -2.19 -7.27 9.32
N PRO A 61 -1.54 -6.35 10.04
CA PRO A 61 -2.22 -5.24 10.70
C PRO A 61 -2.78 -4.23 9.70
N VAL A 62 -3.85 -3.56 10.10
CA VAL A 62 -4.40 -2.41 9.39
C VAL A 62 -3.46 -1.22 9.56
N VAL A 63 -2.99 -0.66 8.45
CA VAL A 63 -2.15 0.55 8.46
C VAL A 63 -2.98 1.82 8.36
N TYR A 64 -4.17 1.73 7.74
CA TYR A 64 -5.11 2.83 7.64
C TYR A 64 -6.54 2.31 7.60
N ALA A 65 -7.44 3.00 8.30
CA ALA A 65 -8.87 2.73 8.30
C ALA A 65 -9.60 4.04 8.04
N ASP A 66 -10.51 4.02 7.07
CA ASP A 66 -11.21 5.19 6.57
C ASP A 66 -12.70 5.15 7.00
N PRO A 67 -13.29 6.27 7.46
CA PRO A 67 -14.69 6.31 7.86
C PRO A 67 -15.64 6.09 6.68
N ALA A 68 -16.71 5.30 6.88
CA ALA A 68 -17.71 5.12 5.84
C ALA A 68 -18.50 6.41 5.52
N GLY A 69 -18.80 6.61 4.24
CA GLY A 69 -19.72 7.63 3.73
C GLY A 69 -19.12 9.03 3.60
N ASP A 70 -17.79 9.16 3.64
CA ASP A 70 -17.09 10.41 3.31
C ASP A 70 -16.43 10.40 1.91
N GLY A 71 -16.36 9.23 1.27
CA GLY A 71 -16.05 9.06 -0.15
C GLY A 71 -17.17 9.49 -1.09
N THR A 72 -16.83 9.84 -2.35
CA THR A 72 -17.82 10.23 -3.38
C THR A 72 -18.07 9.15 -4.41
N ASP A 73 -17.03 8.73 -5.12
CA ASP A 73 -17.12 7.76 -6.23
C ASP A 73 -16.68 6.36 -5.74
N GLU A 74 -15.70 6.33 -4.83
CA GLU A 74 -15.26 5.13 -4.11
C GLU A 74 -15.18 5.44 -2.61
N ASP A 75 -15.78 4.59 -1.77
CA ASP A 75 -15.76 4.73 -0.31
C ASP A 75 -14.78 3.71 0.25
N PHE A 76 -13.52 4.11 0.45
CA PHE A 76 -12.51 3.19 0.94
C PHE A 76 -12.75 2.84 2.42
N SER A 77 -12.25 1.70 2.84
CA SER A 77 -12.44 1.19 4.20
C SER A 77 -11.12 0.90 4.89
N MET A 78 -10.26 0.12 4.25
CA MET A 78 -9.09 -0.42 4.93
C MET A 78 -7.93 -0.56 3.98
N LEU A 79 -6.74 -0.22 4.50
CA LEU A 79 -5.47 -0.55 3.87
C LEU A 79 -4.63 -1.43 4.79
N LYS A 80 -4.11 -2.51 4.23
CA LYS A 80 -3.05 -3.34 4.80
C LYS A 80 -1.87 -3.38 3.84
N ILE A 81 -0.66 -3.43 4.38
CA ILE A 81 0.58 -3.48 3.60
C ILE A 81 1.48 -4.58 4.14
N ALA A 82 2.07 -5.34 3.22
CA ALA A 82 3.15 -6.27 3.49
C ALA A 82 4.21 -6.16 2.40
N ASN A 83 5.37 -6.75 2.62
CA ASN A 83 6.42 -6.82 1.62
C ASN A 83 7.30 -8.05 1.83
N ASP A 84 7.93 -8.47 0.75
CA ASP A 84 9.07 -9.38 0.80
C ASP A 84 10.27 -8.73 0.07
N ASN A 85 11.24 -9.53 -0.36
CA ASN A 85 12.42 -9.06 -1.07
C ASN A 85 12.12 -8.62 -2.51
N ASP A 86 11.05 -9.13 -3.10
CA ASP A 86 10.75 -8.99 -4.53
C ASP A 86 9.55 -8.06 -4.77
N PHE A 87 8.56 -8.04 -3.87
CA PHE A 87 7.29 -7.34 -4.02
C PHE A 87 6.92 -6.53 -2.79
N MET A 88 6.15 -5.47 -3.04
CA MET A 88 5.28 -4.85 -2.04
C MET A 88 3.85 -5.26 -2.33
N PHE A 89 3.10 -5.53 -1.28
CA PHE A 89 1.74 -6.01 -1.33
C PHE A 89 0.81 -5.03 -0.63
N PHE A 90 -0.36 -4.81 -1.21
CA PHE A 90 -1.43 -4.00 -0.66
C PHE A 90 -2.72 -4.79 -0.63
N SER A 91 -3.49 -4.70 0.45
CA SER A 91 -4.88 -5.12 0.49
C SER A 91 -5.74 -3.89 0.72
N ILE A 92 -6.61 -3.59 -0.24
CA ILE A 92 -7.49 -2.42 -0.26
C ILE A 92 -8.93 -2.91 -0.18
N GLU A 93 -9.72 -2.38 0.75
CA GLU A 93 -11.13 -2.70 0.96
C GLU A 93 -12.00 -1.45 0.84
N PHE A 94 -13.27 -1.62 0.44
CA PHE A 94 -14.26 -0.56 0.25
C PHE A 94 -15.51 -0.79 1.10
N HIS A 95 -16.21 0.27 1.51
CA HIS A 95 -17.48 0.24 2.23
C HIS A 95 -18.70 0.13 1.30
N ASP A 96 -18.61 0.62 0.07
CA ASP A 96 -19.74 0.87 -0.83
C ASP A 96 -20.00 -0.23 -1.88
N GLY A 97 -19.38 -1.40 -1.72
CA GLY A 97 -19.63 -2.60 -2.51
C GLY A 97 -18.52 -2.94 -3.50
N GLU A 98 -18.87 -3.56 -4.62
CA GLU A 98 -17.90 -4.06 -5.58
C GLU A 98 -17.42 -2.99 -6.56
N HIS A 99 -16.10 -2.88 -6.71
CA HIS A 99 -15.42 -1.97 -7.64
C HIS A 99 -14.72 -2.74 -8.76
N LEU A 100 -14.40 -2.08 -9.88
CA LEU A 100 -13.57 -2.64 -10.95
C LEU A 100 -12.18 -2.01 -10.86
N MET A 101 -11.23 -2.63 -10.16
CA MET A 101 -9.92 -2.00 -9.92
C MET A 101 -9.15 -1.65 -11.20
N GLN A 102 -9.26 -2.47 -12.24
CA GLN A 102 -8.43 -2.36 -13.46
C GLN A 102 -9.03 -1.46 -14.56
N ASN A 103 -10.17 -0.80 -14.32
CA ASN A 103 -10.84 0.06 -15.31
C ASN A 103 -11.91 0.95 -14.66
N TRP A 104 -12.35 2.01 -15.35
CA TRP A 104 -13.51 2.82 -14.95
C TRP A 104 -13.44 3.42 -13.52
N ASN A 105 -12.23 3.69 -13.03
CA ASN A 105 -11.99 4.38 -11.77
C ASN A 105 -10.84 5.38 -11.96
N ASP A 106 -10.71 6.30 -11.00
CA ASP A 106 -9.61 7.26 -10.91
C ASP A 106 -8.82 7.01 -9.61
N ILE A 107 -8.61 5.73 -9.28
CA ILE A 107 -7.88 5.32 -8.08
C ILE A 107 -6.38 5.40 -8.38
N HIS A 108 -5.68 6.17 -7.56
CA HIS A 108 -4.24 6.36 -7.66
C HIS A 108 -3.47 5.66 -6.54
N LEU A 109 -2.33 5.07 -6.89
CA LEU A 109 -1.30 4.66 -5.96
C LEU A 109 -0.13 5.64 -6.07
N TYR A 110 0.12 6.40 -5.00
CA TYR A 110 1.28 7.25 -4.85
C TYR A 110 2.34 6.54 -4.00
N LEU A 111 3.58 6.44 -4.48
CA LEU A 111 4.69 5.89 -3.69
C LEU A 111 5.84 6.88 -3.63
N ASP A 112 6.26 7.17 -2.40
CA ASP A 112 7.54 7.75 -2.05
C ASP A 112 8.53 6.59 -1.86
N THR A 113 9.55 6.56 -2.71
CA THR A 113 10.48 5.42 -2.85
C THR A 113 11.85 5.71 -2.31
N ASP A 114 12.20 6.98 -2.11
CA ASP A 114 13.49 7.43 -1.58
C ASP A 114 13.40 8.03 -0.16
N ALA A 115 12.20 8.12 0.40
CA ALA A 115 11.89 8.69 1.71
C ALA A 115 12.30 10.17 1.83
N GLU A 116 12.30 10.91 0.73
CA GLU A 116 12.58 12.34 0.71
C GLU A 116 11.34 13.15 0.29
N VAL A 117 10.75 13.85 1.25
CA VAL A 117 9.51 14.63 1.02
C VAL A 117 9.66 15.74 -0.04
N ASN A 118 10.90 16.15 -0.36
CA ASN A 118 11.18 17.22 -1.32
C ASN A 118 11.51 16.73 -2.74
N THR A 119 11.53 15.42 -2.99
CA THR A 119 11.65 14.82 -4.34
C THR A 119 10.27 14.48 -4.89
N GLY A 120 10.21 13.99 -6.12
CA GLY A 120 8.96 13.53 -6.72
C GLY A 120 7.85 14.58 -6.89
N LEU A 121 6.61 14.09 -6.91
CA LEU A 121 5.38 14.88 -6.92
C LEU A 121 5.00 15.27 -5.49
N PRO A 122 4.94 16.57 -5.15
CA PRO A 122 4.47 17.00 -3.84
C PRO A 122 2.96 16.78 -3.71
N ILE A 123 2.58 15.73 -2.99
CA ILE A 123 1.18 15.31 -2.86
C ILE A 123 0.91 14.88 -1.42
N HIS A 124 -0.05 15.56 -0.79
CA HIS A 124 -0.51 15.25 0.57
C HIS A 124 0.56 15.04 1.65
N GLY A 125 1.71 15.72 1.52
CA GLY A 125 2.78 15.66 2.51
C GLY A 125 3.88 14.64 2.21
N ILE A 126 3.86 13.98 1.03
CA ILE A 126 5.00 13.22 0.49
C ILE A 126 5.51 13.82 -0.81
N GLY A 127 6.74 13.43 -1.15
CA GLY A 127 7.31 13.51 -2.48
C GLY A 127 7.15 12.15 -3.16
N ALA A 128 6.14 11.98 -4.02
CA ALA A 128 5.88 10.69 -4.66
C ALA A 128 6.67 10.54 -5.96
N GLU A 129 7.58 9.57 -6.04
CA GLU A 129 8.24 9.21 -7.29
C GLU A 129 7.29 8.47 -8.23
N LEU A 130 6.37 7.66 -7.71
CA LEU A 130 5.36 6.98 -8.53
C LEU A 130 3.98 7.60 -8.32
N ASP A 131 3.30 7.88 -9.42
CA ASP A 131 1.86 8.10 -9.51
C ASP A 131 1.28 7.06 -10.49
N TRP A 132 0.52 6.09 -10.00
CA TRP A 132 -0.10 5.05 -10.82
C TRP A 132 -1.63 5.09 -10.75
N CYS A 133 -2.30 5.33 -11.88
CA CYS A 133 -3.76 5.25 -11.98
C CYS A 133 -4.18 3.84 -12.43
N PHE A 134 -4.93 3.12 -11.58
CA PHE A 134 -5.35 1.74 -11.90
C PHE A 134 -6.37 1.69 -13.03
N GLY A 135 -7.40 2.54 -13.00
CA GLY A 135 -8.41 2.57 -14.05
C GLY A 135 -7.89 3.08 -15.41
N CYS A 136 -6.86 3.93 -15.39
CA CYS A 136 -6.19 4.45 -16.59
C CYS A 136 -5.17 3.44 -17.17
N ARG A 137 -4.62 2.58 -16.31
CA ARG A 137 -3.53 1.63 -16.64
C ARG A 137 -2.28 2.34 -17.16
N SER A 138 -2.04 3.51 -16.61
CA SER A 138 -0.94 4.41 -16.91
C SER A 138 -0.64 5.28 -15.71
N GLY A 139 0.50 5.94 -15.72
CA GLY A 139 0.91 6.81 -14.64
C GLY A 139 2.12 7.65 -14.99
N TYR A 140 2.74 8.20 -13.97
CA TYR A 140 3.94 9.01 -14.06
C TYR A 140 5.00 8.53 -13.07
N TYR A 141 6.26 8.62 -13.49
CA TYR A 141 7.43 8.44 -12.65
C TYR A 141 8.23 9.74 -12.62
N TYR A 142 8.42 10.28 -11.42
CA TYR A 142 9.06 11.57 -11.17
C TYR A 142 10.52 11.36 -10.78
N ILE A 143 11.42 11.97 -11.53
CA ILE A 143 12.87 11.96 -11.26
C ILE A 143 13.38 13.39 -11.20
N MET A 144 14.56 13.60 -10.62
CA MET A 144 15.14 14.95 -10.44
C MET A 144 15.11 15.83 -11.71
N ASP A 145 15.30 15.22 -12.89
CA ASP A 145 15.43 15.92 -14.17
C ASP A 145 14.17 15.85 -15.06
N GLY A 146 13.03 15.33 -14.56
CA GLY A 146 11.80 15.30 -15.34
C GLY A 146 10.75 14.29 -14.90
N ILE A 147 9.74 14.13 -15.77
CA ILE A 147 8.61 13.22 -15.57
C ILE A 147 8.62 12.23 -16.73
N ILE A 148 8.53 10.94 -16.41
CA ILE A 148 8.41 9.85 -17.36
C ILE A 148 6.97 9.34 -17.31
N GLU A 149 6.28 9.33 -18.44
CA GLU A 149 4.98 8.65 -18.55
C GLU A 149 5.21 7.14 -18.61
N ILE A 150 4.43 6.39 -17.83
CA ILE A 150 4.55 4.94 -17.72
C ILE A 150 3.22 4.28 -18.05
N SER A 151 3.30 3.05 -18.54
CA SER A 151 2.17 2.23 -18.93
C SER A 151 2.16 0.91 -18.17
N GLN A 152 1.08 0.16 -18.29
CA GLN A 152 0.94 -1.17 -17.66
C GLN A 152 2.12 -2.12 -17.87
N ASN A 153 2.82 -2.02 -19.01
CA ASN A 153 3.92 -2.91 -19.33
C ASN A 153 5.23 -2.53 -18.64
N ASP A 154 5.32 -1.33 -18.08
CA ASP A 154 6.52 -0.81 -17.40
C ASP A 154 6.55 -1.22 -15.91
N LEU A 155 5.39 -1.61 -15.36
CA LEU A 155 5.23 -2.10 -13.99
C LEU A 155 4.95 -3.60 -13.97
N THR A 156 5.67 -4.34 -13.12
CA THR A 156 5.27 -5.71 -12.79
C THR A 156 4.21 -5.65 -11.71
N LEU A 157 2.95 -5.57 -12.14
CA LEU A 157 1.76 -5.46 -11.29
C LEU A 157 0.94 -6.75 -11.34
N ARG A 158 0.51 -7.26 -10.18
CA ARG A 158 -0.44 -8.38 -10.05
C ARG A 158 -1.61 -7.91 -9.22
N ILE A 159 -2.84 -8.18 -9.66
CA ILE A 159 -4.05 -7.79 -8.93
C ILE A 159 -5.04 -8.95 -8.93
N ALA A 160 -5.67 -9.20 -7.78
CA ALA A 160 -6.83 -10.07 -7.65
C ALA A 160 -7.89 -9.43 -6.73
N PRO A 161 -9.20 -9.69 -6.95
CA PRO A 161 -9.77 -10.34 -8.14
C PRO A 161 -9.55 -9.50 -9.41
N THR A 162 -9.75 -10.10 -10.59
CA THR A 162 -9.46 -9.43 -11.89
C THR A 162 -10.65 -8.73 -12.53
N ILE A 163 -11.86 -8.95 -12.02
CA ILE A 163 -13.09 -8.31 -12.49
C ILE A 163 -13.53 -7.31 -11.43
N THR A 164 -14.46 -7.68 -10.56
CA THR A 164 -14.96 -6.82 -9.51
C THR A 164 -14.75 -7.45 -8.14
N GLY A 165 -14.74 -6.61 -7.11
CA GLY A 165 -14.60 -7.04 -5.72
C GLY A 165 -14.78 -5.89 -4.75
N GLU A 166 -15.17 -6.21 -3.51
CA GLU A 166 -15.21 -5.25 -2.39
C GLU A 166 -13.84 -5.10 -1.73
N ARG A 167 -12.93 -6.02 -2.06
CA ARG A 167 -11.55 -6.05 -1.58
C ARG A 167 -10.64 -6.53 -2.70
N PHE A 168 -9.47 -5.92 -2.79
CA PHE A 168 -8.44 -6.24 -3.76
C PHE A 168 -7.11 -6.46 -3.05
N GLU A 169 -6.31 -7.34 -3.62
CA GLU A 169 -4.91 -7.49 -3.30
C GLU A 169 -4.06 -7.18 -4.53
N ILE A 170 -2.96 -6.49 -4.28
CA ILE A 170 -2.13 -5.87 -5.30
C ILE A 170 -0.68 -6.15 -4.94
N ALA A 171 0.11 -6.65 -5.87
CA ALA A 171 1.55 -6.76 -5.74
C ALA A 171 2.24 -5.92 -6.82
N ILE A 172 3.20 -5.09 -6.40
CA ILE A 172 4.10 -4.33 -7.29
C ILE A 172 5.54 -4.79 -7.06
N SER A 173 6.24 -5.15 -8.13
CA SER A 173 7.65 -5.55 -8.01
C SER A 173 8.51 -4.37 -7.59
N ARG A 174 9.38 -4.63 -6.62
CA ARG A 174 10.45 -3.72 -6.15
C ARG A 174 11.59 -3.59 -7.14
N SER A 175 11.61 -4.43 -8.17
CA SER A 175 12.57 -4.38 -9.28
C SER A 175 11.90 -3.98 -10.61
N SER A 176 10.71 -3.36 -10.56
CA SER A 176 10.11 -2.78 -11.76
C SER A 176 11.10 -1.78 -12.35
N ALA A 177 11.15 -1.62 -13.67
CA ALA A 177 12.23 -0.87 -14.35
C ALA A 177 12.40 0.60 -13.91
N ILE A 178 11.45 1.09 -13.12
CA ILE A 178 11.30 2.44 -12.61
C ILE A 178 11.22 2.48 -11.06
N LEU A 179 11.41 1.37 -10.35
CA LEU A 179 11.42 1.30 -8.88
C LEU A 179 12.77 0.80 -8.37
#